data_AF-A0A8C4PTW1-F1
#
_entry.id   AF-A0A8C4PTW1-F1
#
_cell.length_a   1.000
_cell.length_b   1.000
_cell.length_c   1.000
_cell.angle_alpha   90.00
_cell.angle_beta   90.00
_cell.angle_gamma   90.00
#
_symmetry.space_group_name_H-M   'P 1'
#
loop_
_entity.id
_entity.type
_entity.pdbx_description
1 polymer ?
#
loop_
_entity_poly.entity_id
_entity_poly.type
_entity_poly.pdbx_seq_one_letter_code
_entity_poly.pdbx_strand_id
1 'polypeptide(L)'
;MQVILIISQLLDDPDVKIKLKVQSLIYPALQPLDVDTPSYQGYSHFPVLSKSLMVRFWSEYFTTDRSLEKAMLSHQHVPVESSHLFKFVNWSSLLPERFLKGYVYNNPIYGSSELSKKYPGYLDVRAAPLLADDHKLHGLPLTYIITCQYDVLRDDGLMYVSRLRNAGVRVTHNHVEDGFHGSFSLLNFKIGYRLINQYISWLSENL
;
A
#
# COMPACT_ATOMS: atom_id res chain seq x y z
N MET A 1 3.78 -1.18 -10.99
CA MET A 1 3.48 0.15 -11.58
C MET A 1 2.29 0.72 -10.81
N GLN A 2 2.51 1.65 -9.88
CA GLN A 2 1.45 2.19 -9.01
C GLN A 2 0.64 3.25 -9.76
N VAL A 3 -0.65 2.96 -9.95
CA VAL A 3 -1.59 3.70 -10.82
C VAL A 3 -2.30 4.85 -10.07
N ILE A 4 -2.12 4.95 -8.75
CA ILE A 4 -3.02 5.73 -7.89
C ILE A 4 -2.84 7.24 -7.99
N LEU A 5 -1.61 7.75 -8.07
CA LEU A 5 -1.37 9.19 -8.12
C LEU A 5 -1.24 9.75 -9.53
N ILE A 6 -1.06 8.89 -10.54
CA ILE A 6 -1.39 9.26 -11.92
C ILE A 6 -2.85 9.69 -11.97
N ILE A 7 -3.76 8.97 -11.30
CA ILE A 7 -5.18 9.31 -11.28
C ILE A 7 -5.44 10.67 -10.61
N SER A 8 -4.86 10.96 -9.44
CA SER A 8 -5.03 12.28 -8.80
C SER A 8 -4.41 13.42 -9.63
N GLN A 9 -3.22 13.24 -10.19
CA GLN A 9 -2.60 14.26 -11.05
C GLN A 9 -3.36 14.47 -12.37
N LEU A 10 -3.90 13.40 -12.96
CA LEU A 10 -4.75 13.48 -14.15
C LEU A 10 -6.09 14.18 -13.86
N LEU A 11 -6.63 14.06 -12.64
CA LEU A 11 -7.86 14.77 -12.24
C LEU A 11 -7.61 16.26 -12.01
N ASP A 12 -6.40 16.64 -11.59
CA ASP A 12 -5.99 18.03 -11.37
C ASP A 12 -5.49 18.71 -12.67
N ASP A 13 -5.23 17.95 -13.73
CA ASP A 13 -4.74 18.46 -15.02
C ASP A 13 -5.93 18.93 -15.90
N PRO A 14 -6.06 20.24 -16.18
CA PRO A 14 -7.17 20.79 -16.95
C PRO A 14 -7.17 20.34 -18.42
N ASP A 15 -6.04 19.86 -18.94
CA ASP A 15 -5.91 19.37 -20.31
C ASP A 15 -6.37 17.91 -20.45
N VAL A 16 -6.51 17.19 -19.33
CA VAL A 16 -6.98 15.80 -19.31
C VAL A 16 -8.51 15.78 -19.31
N LYS A 17 -9.06 15.49 -20.50
CA LYS A 17 -10.52 15.35 -20.69
C LYS A 17 -11.07 13.97 -20.28
N ILE A 18 -10.24 13.09 -19.74
CA ILE A 18 -10.61 11.71 -19.41
C ILE A 18 -11.24 11.67 -18.03
N LYS A 19 -12.54 11.35 -17.96
CA LYS A 19 -13.22 11.08 -16.69
C LYS A 19 -13.03 9.62 -16.29
N LEU A 20 -12.17 9.38 -15.32
CA LEU A 20 -11.96 8.03 -14.77
C LEU A 20 -13.20 7.57 -14.02
N LYS A 21 -13.76 6.43 -14.43
CA LYS A 21 -14.96 5.85 -13.79
C LYS A 21 -14.62 5.09 -12.51
N VAL A 22 -13.58 4.28 -12.55
CA VAL A 22 -13.19 3.39 -11.46
C VAL A 22 -11.67 3.34 -11.28
N GLN A 23 -11.22 3.04 -10.07
CA GLN A 23 -9.85 2.64 -9.73
C GLN A 23 -9.91 1.23 -9.15
N SER A 24 -9.08 0.31 -9.64
CA SER A 24 -8.97 -1.04 -9.08
C SER A 24 -7.55 -1.35 -8.65
N LEU A 25 -7.40 -1.87 -7.43
CA LEU A 25 -6.13 -2.16 -6.79
C LEU A 25 -6.14 -3.60 -6.27
N ILE A 26 -5.14 -4.37 -6.65
CA ILE A 26 -5.02 -5.78 -6.29
C ILE A 26 -3.73 -5.93 -5.47
N TYR A 27 -3.85 -6.33 -4.19
CA TYR A 27 -2.75 -6.42 -3.21
C TYR A 27 -1.71 -5.28 -3.33
N PRO A 28 -2.16 -4.01 -3.18
CA PRO A 28 -1.34 -2.88 -3.56
C PRO A 28 -0.20 -2.64 -2.57
N ALA A 29 1.02 -2.49 -3.09
CA ALA A 29 2.13 -1.88 -2.35
C ALA A 29 1.92 -0.37 -2.34
N LEU A 30 1.81 0.27 -1.17
CA LEU A 30 1.39 1.67 -1.07
C LEU A 30 2.32 2.56 -0.27
N GLN A 31 3.22 2.00 0.53
CA GLN A 31 4.26 2.77 1.20
C GLN A 31 5.48 1.91 1.59
N PRO A 32 6.69 2.49 1.53
CA PRO A 32 7.90 1.89 2.11
C PRO A 32 8.32 2.58 3.43
N LEU A 33 7.50 3.46 4.01
CA LEU A 33 7.85 4.27 5.19
C LEU A 33 7.95 3.40 6.46
N ASP A 34 6.93 2.58 6.71
CA ASP A 34 6.83 1.61 7.79
C ASP A 34 6.70 0.19 7.20
N VAL A 35 7.82 -0.51 7.12
CA VAL A 35 7.90 -1.92 6.69
C VAL A 35 7.87 -2.89 7.88
N ASP A 36 7.25 -2.48 9.00
CA ASP A 36 7.08 -3.27 10.22
C ASP A 36 5.66 -3.30 10.76
N THR A 37 4.66 -3.10 9.90
CA THR A 37 3.25 -3.26 10.27
C THR A 37 2.94 -4.70 10.74
N PRO A 38 1.79 -4.95 11.41
CA PRO A 38 1.39 -6.29 11.85
C PRO A 38 1.51 -7.39 10.77
N SER A 39 1.17 -7.07 9.51
CA SER A 39 1.30 -7.99 8.38
C SER A 39 2.75 -8.25 7.96
N TYR A 40 3.62 -7.23 7.96
CA TYR A 40 5.06 -7.42 7.75
C TYR A 40 5.70 -8.28 8.84
N GLN A 41 5.26 -8.13 10.09
CA GLN A 41 5.73 -8.94 11.23
C GLN A 41 5.21 -10.39 11.13
N GLY A 42 3.88 -10.56 11.06
CA GLY A 42 3.21 -11.85 11.11
C GLY A 42 3.46 -12.75 9.90
N TYR A 43 3.75 -12.16 8.73
CA TYR A 43 4.02 -12.90 7.48
C TYR A 43 5.42 -12.65 6.93
N SER A 44 6.35 -12.24 7.80
CA SER A 44 7.75 -11.94 7.46
C SER A 44 8.46 -13.00 6.63
N HIS A 45 8.12 -14.28 6.82
CA HIS A 45 8.74 -15.44 6.17
C HIS A 45 7.80 -16.16 5.20
N PHE A 46 6.70 -15.54 4.77
CA PHE A 46 5.74 -16.19 3.90
C PHE A 46 6.39 -16.57 2.54
N PRO A 47 6.23 -17.81 2.03
CA PRO A 47 7.04 -18.31 0.91
C PRO A 47 6.90 -17.54 -0.41
N VAL A 48 5.73 -16.94 -0.65
CA VAL A 48 5.45 -16.26 -1.93
C VAL A 48 5.98 -14.83 -1.94
N LEU A 49 5.81 -14.10 -0.82
CA LEU A 49 6.31 -12.74 -0.65
C LEU A 49 6.72 -12.55 0.81
N SER A 50 8.02 -12.66 1.09
CA SER A 50 8.59 -12.39 2.41
C SER A 50 8.79 -10.89 2.64
N LYS A 51 8.94 -10.48 3.91
CA LYS A 51 9.31 -9.09 4.28
C LYS A 51 10.62 -8.69 3.61
N SER A 52 11.64 -9.56 3.64
CA SER A 52 12.94 -9.28 3.04
C SER A 52 12.86 -9.10 1.52
N LEU A 53 12.06 -9.92 0.83
CA LEU A 53 11.85 -9.79 -0.61
C LEU A 53 11.11 -8.49 -0.97
N MET A 54 10.08 -8.14 -0.20
CA MET A 54 9.33 -6.91 -0.44
C MET A 54 10.18 -5.65 -0.15
N VAL A 55 10.97 -5.64 0.92
CA VAL A 55 11.90 -4.54 1.23
C VAL A 55 12.95 -4.39 0.13
N ARG A 56 13.45 -5.50 -0.42
CA ARG A 56 14.32 -5.47 -1.60
C ARG A 56 13.62 -4.84 -2.81
N PHE A 57 12.38 -5.24 -3.13
CA PHE A 57 11.62 -4.64 -4.22
C PHE A 57 11.41 -3.13 -4.03
N TRP A 58 11.12 -2.69 -2.81
CA TRP A 58 11.03 -1.27 -2.50
C TRP A 58 12.35 -0.55 -2.73
N SER A 59 13.46 -1.07 -2.19
CA SER A 59 14.77 -0.45 -2.39
C SER A 59 15.15 -0.39 -3.87
N GLU A 60 15.01 -1.50 -4.61
CA GLU A 60 15.38 -1.62 -6.03
C GLU A 60 14.51 -0.75 -6.94
N TYR A 61 13.29 -0.39 -6.51
CA TYR A 61 12.47 0.58 -7.23
C TYR A 61 13.10 1.98 -7.27
N PHE A 62 13.90 2.36 -6.27
CA PHE A 62 14.53 3.67 -6.18
C PHE A 62 16.01 3.67 -6.53
N THR A 63 16.72 2.57 -6.24
CA THR A 63 18.17 2.51 -6.41
C THR A 63 18.71 1.08 -6.37
N THR A 64 19.86 0.86 -7.00
CA THR A 64 20.66 -0.37 -6.85
C THR A 64 21.58 -0.36 -5.63
N ASP A 65 21.66 0.77 -4.90
CA ASP A 65 22.44 0.90 -3.66
C ASP A 65 21.77 0.14 -2.51
N ARG A 66 22.47 -0.89 -2.02
CA ARG A 66 21.99 -1.80 -0.96
C ARG A 66 21.95 -1.14 0.42
N SER A 67 22.48 0.07 0.59
CA SER A 67 22.38 0.82 1.86
C SER A 67 20.94 1.18 2.20
N LEU A 68 20.11 1.51 1.19
CA LEU A 68 18.69 1.79 1.41
C LEU A 68 17.94 0.54 1.90
N GLU A 69 18.14 -0.60 1.25
CA GLU A 69 17.55 -1.87 1.68
C GLU A 69 17.96 -2.22 3.12
N LYS A 70 19.25 -2.11 3.45
CA LYS A 70 19.75 -2.39 4.80
C LYS A 70 19.09 -1.49 5.84
N ALA A 71 18.96 -0.19 5.54
CA ALA A 71 18.32 0.77 6.42
C ALA A 71 16.81 0.50 6.58
N MET A 72 16.12 0.09 5.51
CA MET A 72 14.70 -0.33 5.57
C MET A 72 14.52 -1.58 6.44
N LEU A 73 15.38 -2.59 6.29
CA LEU A 73 15.36 -3.81 7.10
C LEU A 73 15.64 -3.54 8.59
N SER A 74 16.42 -2.51 8.90
CA SER A 74 16.70 -2.09 10.27
C SER A 74 15.75 -0.99 10.78
N HIS A 75 14.74 -0.61 9.99
CA HIS A 75 13.76 0.43 10.34
C HIS A 75 14.38 1.81 10.62
N GLN A 76 15.49 2.12 9.95
CA GLN A 76 16.32 3.33 10.14
C GLN A 76 16.57 4.08 8.82
N HIS A 77 15.63 4.03 7.89
CA HIS A 77 15.75 4.73 6.59
C HIS A 77 15.06 6.10 6.59
N VAL A 78 14.08 6.33 7.46
CA VAL A 78 13.31 7.58 7.51
C VAL A 78 13.95 8.57 8.48
N PRO A 79 14.32 9.78 8.04
CA PRO A 79 14.93 10.76 8.93
C PRO A 79 13.88 11.51 9.76
N VAL A 80 14.30 12.15 10.85
CA VAL A 80 13.39 12.84 11.79
C VAL A 80 12.63 14.00 11.14
N GLU A 81 13.22 14.66 10.14
CA GLU A 81 12.60 15.75 9.37
C GLU A 81 11.36 15.27 8.60
N SER A 82 11.32 13.98 8.26
CA SER A 82 10.20 13.32 7.59
C SER A 82 9.23 12.62 8.56
N SER A 83 9.40 12.80 9.88
CA SER A 83 8.56 12.19 10.91
C SER A 83 7.07 12.48 10.75
N HIS A 84 6.73 13.66 10.22
CA HIS A 84 5.36 14.09 9.97
C HIS A 84 4.59 13.17 9.00
N LEU A 85 5.28 12.35 8.19
CA LEU A 85 4.67 11.40 7.27
C LEU A 85 4.09 10.16 7.99
N PHE A 86 4.58 9.82 9.19
CA PHE A 86 4.09 8.65 9.94
C PHE A 86 2.61 8.75 10.32
N LYS A 87 2.05 9.97 10.40
CA LYS A 87 0.61 10.16 10.62
C LYS A 87 -0.26 9.47 9.56
N PHE A 88 0.24 9.37 8.33
CA PHE A 88 -0.49 8.80 7.19
C PHE A 88 -0.45 7.27 7.14
N VAL A 89 0.49 6.66 7.88
CA VAL A 89 0.69 5.21 7.95
C VAL A 89 0.58 4.70 9.39
N ASN A 90 -0.08 5.46 10.26
CA ASN A 90 -0.28 5.06 11.65
C ASN A 90 -1.28 3.90 11.73
N TRP A 91 -0.76 2.68 11.64
CA TRP A 91 -1.58 1.49 11.60
C TRP A 91 -2.37 1.26 12.89
N SER A 92 -1.94 1.82 14.04
CA SER A 92 -2.70 1.71 15.30
C SER A 92 -4.07 2.39 15.25
N SER A 93 -4.24 3.42 14.42
CA SER A 93 -5.50 4.12 14.23
C SER A 93 -6.20 3.76 12.92
N LEU A 94 -5.45 3.30 11.92
CA LEU A 94 -5.97 3.05 10.57
C LEU A 94 -6.39 1.60 10.32
N LEU A 95 -5.86 0.63 11.07
CA LEU A 95 -6.25 -0.77 10.94
C LEU A 95 -7.48 -1.11 11.80
N PRO A 96 -8.38 -1.97 11.31
CA PRO A 96 -9.44 -2.54 12.14
C PRO A 96 -8.88 -3.31 13.35
N GLU A 97 -9.60 -3.26 14.49
CA GLU A 97 -9.18 -3.85 15.77
C GLU A 97 -8.69 -5.31 15.66
N ARG A 98 -9.37 -6.12 14.84
CA ARG A 98 -9.01 -7.54 14.63
C ARG A 98 -7.57 -7.75 14.13
N PHE A 99 -6.99 -6.77 13.44
CA PHE A 99 -5.63 -6.84 12.90
C PHE A 99 -4.57 -6.25 13.85
N LEU A 100 -4.99 -5.56 14.91
CA LEU A 100 -4.10 -4.99 15.93
C LEU A 100 -3.75 -6.00 17.03
N LYS A 101 -4.61 -6.99 17.26
CA LYS A 101 -4.47 -7.93 18.38
C LYS A 101 -3.13 -8.66 18.35
N GLY A 102 -2.35 -8.49 19.41
CA GLY A 102 -1.04 -9.13 19.57
C GLY A 102 0.15 -8.32 19.05
N TYR A 103 -0.08 -7.10 18.53
CA TYR A 103 0.97 -6.22 18.04
C TYR A 103 1.01 -4.92 18.86
N VAL A 104 2.22 -4.36 19.02
CA VAL A 104 2.46 -3.12 19.76
C VAL A 104 2.95 -2.06 18.78
N TYR A 105 2.27 -0.91 18.77
CA TYR A 105 2.70 0.23 17.97
C TYR A 105 3.86 0.93 18.65
N ASN A 106 5.04 0.85 18.04
CA ASN A 106 6.24 1.50 18.54
C ASN A 106 6.47 2.82 17.79
N ASN A 107 7.13 3.76 18.47
CA ASN A 107 7.57 4.97 17.79
C ASN A 107 8.64 4.63 16.73
N PRO A 108 8.64 5.34 15.59
CA PRO A 108 9.61 5.11 14.53
C PRO A 108 11.03 5.39 15.01
N ILE A 109 11.97 4.59 14.55
CA ILE A 109 13.40 4.82 14.76
C ILE A 109 13.89 5.67 13.59
N TYR A 110 14.47 6.83 13.88
CA TYR A 110 14.90 7.75 12.83
C TYR A 110 16.29 7.40 12.31
N GLY A 111 16.43 7.45 10.99
CA GLY A 111 17.67 7.29 10.25
C GLY A 111 18.42 8.60 9.97
N SER A 112 19.57 8.47 9.31
CA SER A 112 20.31 9.61 8.74
C SER A 112 19.54 10.24 7.57
N SER A 113 19.66 11.57 7.43
CA SER A 113 19.11 12.31 6.28
C SER A 113 19.85 12.05 4.97
N GLU A 114 20.98 11.34 4.99
CA GLU A 114 21.77 11.05 3.78
C GLU A 114 20.99 10.20 2.77
N LEU A 115 20.29 9.17 3.23
CA LEU A 115 19.54 8.27 2.35
C LEU A 115 18.31 8.96 1.74
N SER A 116 17.59 9.77 2.51
CA SER A 116 16.45 10.53 1.98
C SER A 116 16.87 11.63 1.00
N LYS A 117 18.02 12.27 1.21
CA LYS A 117 18.59 13.24 0.26
C LYS A 117 19.06 12.56 -1.03
N LYS A 118 19.70 11.38 -0.90
CA LYS A 118 20.22 10.63 -2.04
C LYS A 118 19.10 9.95 -2.85
N TYR A 119 18.08 9.46 -2.15
CA TYR A 119 16.96 8.69 -2.72
C TYR A 119 15.60 9.22 -2.23
N PRO A 120 15.21 10.46 -2.57
CA PRO A 120 13.98 11.05 -2.05
C PRO A 120 12.71 10.32 -2.52
N GLY A 121 12.81 9.51 -3.58
CA GLY A 121 11.68 8.82 -4.20
C GLY A 121 10.88 7.93 -3.25
N TYR A 122 11.49 7.30 -2.25
CA TYR A 122 10.76 6.43 -1.31
C TYR A 122 9.83 7.19 -0.36
N LEU A 123 10.00 8.52 -0.26
CA LEU A 123 9.11 9.44 0.46
C LEU A 123 8.16 10.19 -0.49
N ASP A 124 8.28 9.98 -1.80
CA ASP A 124 7.46 10.66 -2.79
C ASP A 124 6.10 9.98 -2.91
N VAL A 125 5.04 10.76 -2.80
CA VAL A 125 3.66 10.29 -2.90
C VAL A 125 3.37 9.56 -4.22
N ARG A 126 4.10 9.86 -5.31
CA ARG A 126 3.98 9.17 -6.60
C ARG A 126 4.40 7.70 -6.54
N ALA A 127 5.32 7.37 -5.64
CA ALA A 127 5.78 6.01 -5.37
C ALA A 127 5.20 5.41 -4.08
N ALA A 128 4.69 6.25 -3.19
CA ALA A 128 4.07 5.85 -1.93
C ALA A 128 2.72 6.55 -1.76
N PRO A 129 1.66 6.12 -2.48
CA PRO A 129 0.37 6.82 -2.47
C PRO A 129 -0.29 6.90 -1.09
N LEU A 130 0.06 6.00 -0.16
CA LEU A 130 -0.42 6.09 1.22
C LEU A 130 0.19 7.28 1.98
N LEU A 131 1.17 7.99 1.43
CA LEU A 131 1.72 9.23 1.99
C LEU A 131 1.03 10.49 1.47
N ALA A 132 0.09 10.37 0.52
CA ALA A 132 -0.66 11.51 0.00
C ALA A 132 -1.49 12.17 1.12
N ASP A 133 -1.68 13.48 1.06
CA ASP A 133 -2.58 14.19 1.97
C ASP A 133 -4.04 13.78 1.74
N ASP A 134 -4.87 13.78 2.79
CA ASP A 134 -6.29 13.39 2.69
C ASP A 134 -7.07 14.26 1.69
N HIS A 135 -6.70 15.53 1.51
CA HIS A 135 -7.32 16.40 0.50
C HIS A 135 -7.11 15.88 -0.93
N LYS A 136 -6.00 15.20 -1.22
CA LYS A 136 -5.73 14.59 -2.52
C LYS A 136 -6.46 13.25 -2.73
N LEU A 137 -6.95 12.65 -1.65
CA LEU A 137 -7.76 11.45 -1.71
C LEU A 137 -9.23 11.77 -2.01
N HIS A 138 -9.66 13.00 -1.70
CA HIS A 138 -11.00 13.45 -2.02
C HIS A 138 -11.24 13.47 -3.54
N GLY A 139 -12.46 13.11 -3.95
CA GLY A 139 -12.83 13.12 -5.37
C GLY A 139 -12.23 11.99 -6.22
N LEU A 140 -11.43 11.09 -5.63
CA LEU A 140 -10.98 9.88 -6.33
C LEU A 140 -12.18 9.04 -6.81
N PRO A 141 -12.03 8.32 -7.93
CA PRO A 141 -13.11 7.56 -8.53
C PRO A 141 -13.58 6.42 -7.61
N LEU A 142 -14.70 5.80 -7.98
CA LEU A 142 -15.18 4.59 -7.33
C LEU A 142 -14.04 3.55 -7.28
N THR A 143 -13.68 3.12 -6.07
CA THR A 143 -12.47 2.34 -5.87
C THR A 143 -12.78 0.91 -5.44
N TYR A 144 -12.12 -0.06 -6.06
CA TYR A 144 -12.13 -1.47 -5.71
C TYR A 144 -10.75 -1.89 -5.21
N ILE A 145 -10.69 -2.52 -4.02
CA ILE A 145 -9.42 -2.96 -3.42
C ILE A 145 -9.51 -4.43 -3.04
N ILE A 146 -8.58 -5.26 -3.50
CA ILE A 146 -8.36 -6.62 -3.01
C ILE A 146 -7.17 -6.63 -2.06
N THR A 147 -7.35 -7.22 -0.89
CA THR A 147 -6.26 -7.54 0.06
C THR A 147 -6.31 -9.01 0.42
N CYS A 148 -5.18 -9.60 0.77
CA CYS A 148 -5.07 -11.00 1.16
C CYS A 148 -4.65 -11.12 2.62
N GLN A 149 -5.15 -12.12 3.34
CA GLN A 149 -4.81 -12.33 4.74
C GLN A 149 -3.32 -12.61 4.93
N TYR A 150 -2.74 -13.49 4.11
CA TYR A 150 -1.35 -13.93 4.17
C TYR A 150 -0.47 -13.12 3.19
N ASP A 151 -0.42 -11.81 3.39
CA ASP A 151 0.32 -10.86 2.54
C ASP A 151 0.93 -9.76 3.40
N VAL A 152 2.23 -9.48 3.22
CA VAL A 152 2.93 -8.38 3.92
C VAL A 152 2.41 -7.00 3.52
N LEU A 153 1.74 -6.88 2.37
CA LEU A 153 1.10 -5.65 1.89
C LEU A 153 -0.36 -5.50 2.36
N ARG A 154 -0.87 -6.43 3.17
CA ARG A 154 -2.25 -6.40 3.66
C ARG A 154 -2.56 -5.07 4.35
N ASP A 155 -1.69 -4.64 5.25
CA ASP A 155 -1.96 -3.48 6.08
C ASP A 155 -1.86 -2.17 5.30
N ASP A 156 -0.98 -2.09 4.29
CA ASP A 156 -0.96 -0.98 3.33
C ASP A 156 -2.36 -0.78 2.70
N GLY A 157 -2.93 -1.86 2.17
CA GLY A 157 -4.26 -1.84 1.55
C GLY A 157 -5.37 -1.49 2.54
N LEU A 158 -5.34 -2.05 3.75
CA LEU A 158 -6.35 -1.77 4.79
C LEU A 158 -6.31 -0.31 5.26
N MET A 159 -5.11 0.23 5.50
CA MET A 159 -4.94 1.64 5.84
C MET A 159 -5.47 2.54 4.72
N TYR A 160 -5.19 2.20 3.46
CA TYR A 160 -5.69 2.97 2.33
C TYR A 160 -7.22 2.93 2.20
N VAL A 161 -7.84 1.77 2.43
CA VAL A 161 -9.31 1.62 2.49
C VAL A 161 -9.90 2.56 3.55
N SER A 162 -9.33 2.57 4.77
CA SER A 162 -9.78 3.45 5.85
C SER A 162 -9.66 4.92 5.45
N ARG A 163 -8.50 5.34 4.91
CA ARG A 163 -8.26 6.73 4.50
C ARG A 163 -9.16 7.17 3.35
N LEU A 164 -9.34 6.35 2.32
CA LEU A 164 -10.25 6.64 1.20
C LEU A 164 -11.70 6.83 1.67
N ARG A 165 -12.19 5.94 2.54
CA ARG A 165 -13.53 6.06 3.12
C ARG A 165 -13.69 7.33 3.93
N ASN A 166 -12.70 7.68 4.75
CA ASN A 166 -12.69 8.93 5.51
C ASN A 166 -12.68 10.18 4.62
N ALA A 167 -12.04 10.11 3.45
CA ALA A 167 -12.05 11.17 2.44
C ALA A 167 -13.35 11.25 1.61
N GLY A 168 -14.34 10.38 1.89
CA GLY A 168 -15.63 10.34 1.21
C GLY A 168 -15.64 9.53 -0.09
N VAL A 169 -14.57 8.78 -0.38
CA VAL A 169 -14.50 7.93 -1.58
C VAL A 169 -15.34 6.68 -1.38
N ARG A 170 -16.14 6.33 -2.39
CA ARG A 170 -16.85 5.05 -2.40
C ARG A 170 -15.85 3.92 -2.63
N VAL A 171 -15.70 3.04 -1.64
CA VAL A 171 -14.74 1.93 -1.69
C VAL A 171 -15.44 0.59 -1.51
N THR A 172 -15.34 -0.27 -2.51
CA THR A 172 -15.58 -1.70 -2.36
C THR A 172 -14.26 -2.38 -1.98
N HIS A 173 -14.23 -3.05 -0.84
CA HIS A 173 -13.04 -3.73 -0.34
C HIS A 173 -13.31 -5.22 -0.20
N ASN A 174 -12.55 -6.03 -0.93
CA ASN A 174 -12.60 -7.49 -0.88
C ASN A 174 -11.37 -7.99 -0.11
N HIS A 175 -11.56 -8.36 1.16
CA HIS A 175 -10.53 -8.99 1.96
C HIS A 175 -10.63 -10.51 1.88
N VAL A 176 -9.56 -11.14 1.40
CA VAL A 176 -9.52 -12.58 1.11
C VAL A 176 -8.85 -13.31 2.28
N GLU A 177 -9.67 -13.86 3.17
CA GLU A 177 -9.26 -14.50 4.43
C GLU A 177 -8.32 -15.71 4.25
N ASP A 178 -8.46 -16.44 3.15
CA ASP A 178 -7.64 -17.62 2.79
C ASP A 178 -6.61 -17.30 1.69
N GLY A 179 -6.45 -16.03 1.34
CA GLY A 179 -5.60 -15.57 0.24
C GLY A 179 -4.21 -15.12 0.67
N PHE A 180 -3.27 -15.23 -0.27
CA PHE A 180 -1.90 -14.73 -0.17
C PHE A 180 -1.52 -13.88 -1.39
N HIS A 181 -0.40 -13.16 -1.31
CA HIS A 181 0.08 -12.33 -2.41
C HIS A 181 0.15 -13.11 -3.75
N GLY A 182 -0.40 -12.56 -4.83
CA GLY A 182 -0.43 -13.22 -6.13
C GLY A 182 -1.54 -14.26 -6.33
N SER A 183 -2.41 -14.51 -5.33
CA SER A 183 -3.57 -15.43 -5.46
C SER A 183 -4.46 -15.13 -6.67
N PHE A 184 -4.58 -13.85 -7.04
CA PHE A 184 -5.37 -13.42 -8.20
C PHE A 184 -4.82 -13.93 -9.54
N SER A 185 -3.50 -14.15 -9.64
CA SER A 185 -2.84 -14.64 -10.86
C SER A 185 -2.81 -16.17 -10.98
N LEU A 186 -3.26 -16.91 -9.96
CA LEU A 186 -3.23 -18.37 -9.93
C LEU A 186 -4.45 -18.99 -10.61
N LEU A 187 -4.53 -18.85 -11.94
CA LEU A 187 -5.67 -19.28 -12.75
C LEU A 187 -6.00 -20.78 -12.63
N ASN A 188 -5.04 -21.63 -12.25
CA ASN A 188 -5.27 -23.08 -12.11
C ASN A 188 -5.78 -23.48 -10.71
N PHE A 189 -6.00 -22.53 -9.81
CA PHE A 189 -6.43 -22.78 -8.44
C PHE A 189 -7.82 -22.19 -8.18
N LYS A 190 -8.62 -22.86 -7.34
CA LYS A 190 -9.97 -22.41 -6.97
C LYS A 190 -9.99 -20.96 -6.46
N ILE A 191 -8.96 -20.56 -5.71
CA ILE A 191 -8.84 -19.20 -5.20
C ILE A 191 -8.69 -18.17 -6.32
N GLY A 192 -7.87 -18.42 -7.33
CA GLY A 192 -7.70 -17.53 -8.48
C GLY A 192 -9.00 -17.35 -9.26
N TYR A 193 -9.69 -18.46 -9.57
CA TYR A 193 -11.02 -18.41 -10.20
C TYR A 193 -12.03 -17.60 -9.40
N ARG A 194 -12.12 -17.83 -8.07
CA ARG A 194 -13.04 -17.09 -7.20
C ARG A 194 -12.76 -15.60 -7.21
N LEU A 195 -11.50 -15.19 -7.10
CA LEU A 195 -11.11 -13.78 -7.07
C LEU A 195 -11.35 -13.07 -8.41
N ILE A 196 -11.03 -13.73 -9.52
CA ILE A 196 -11.29 -13.19 -10.86
C ILE A 196 -12.78 -13.05 -11.10
N ASN A 197 -13.58 -14.06 -10.75
CA ASN A 197 -15.03 -13.98 -10.94
C ASN A 197 -15.65 -12.86 -10.10
N GLN A 198 -15.22 -12.69 -8.83
CA GLN A 198 -15.66 -11.57 -8.00
C GLN A 198 -15.25 -10.21 -8.60
N TYR A 199 -14.04 -10.11 -9.11
CA TYR A 199 -13.54 -8.89 -9.73
C TYR A 199 -14.31 -8.54 -11.02
N ILE A 200 -14.51 -9.52 -11.90
CA ILE A 200 -15.29 -9.33 -13.15
C ILE A 200 -16.74 -8.97 -12.83
N SER A 201 -17.38 -9.65 -11.87
CA SER A 201 -18.75 -9.33 -11.45
C SER A 201 -18.85 -7.87 -10.98
N TRP A 202 -17.89 -7.44 -10.15
CA TRP A 202 -17.86 -6.05 -9.70
C TRP A 202 -17.67 -5.06 -10.85
N LEU A 203 -16.77 -5.35 -11.80
CA LEU A 203 -16.59 -4.50 -12.98
C LEU A 203 -17.86 -4.41 -13.82
N SER A 204 -18.56 -5.53 -14.05
CA SER A 204 -19.82 -5.57 -14.82
C SER A 204 -20.94 -4.74 -14.19
N GLU A 205 -20.93 -4.57 -12.87
CA GLU A 205 -21.92 -3.75 -12.16
C GLU A 205 -21.57 -2.25 -12.15
N ASN A 206 -20.31 -1.88 -12.43
CA ASN A 206 -19.77 -0.55 -12.13
C ASN A 206 -19.13 0.18 -13.34
N LEU A 207 -19.07 -0.43 -14.52
CA LEU A 207 -18.56 0.18 -15.77
C LEU A 207 -19.68 0.48 -16.77
#